data_AF-A0A968P2Y5-F1
#
_entry.id   AF-A0A968P2Y5-F1
#
_cell.length_a   1.000
_cell.length_b   1.000
_cell.length_c   1.000
_cell.angle_alpha   90.00
_cell.angle_beta   90.00
_cell.angle_gamma   90.00
#
_symmetry.space_group_name_H-M   'P 1'
#
loop_
_entity.id
_entity.type
_entity.pdbx_description
1 polymer ?
#
loop_
_entity_poly.entity_id
_entity_poly.type
_entity_poly.pdbx_seq_one_letter_code
_entity_poly.pdbx_strand_id
1 'polypeptide(L)'
;MVKNRKKPSGLVEESGCSWRLLAHRASEEVSIENEGIFDELVLDNWLHLERMQDKLWWLRVGDARLMIELHDDGSVTLKVERGFYDVIGAPSGKVTPS
;
A
#
# COMPACT_ATOMS: atom_id res chain seq x y z
N MET A 1 20.31 -40.05 16.17
CA MET A 1 18.95 -39.50 16.31
C MET A 1 19.06 -37.98 16.31
N VAL A 2 18.85 -37.34 15.16
CA VAL A 2 18.99 -35.87 15.02
C VAL A 2 17.74 -35.24 15.61
N LYS A 3 17.90 -34.45 16.67
CA LYS A 3 16.81 -33.66 17.25
C LYS A 3 16.52 -32.50 16.28
N ASN A 4 15.45 -32.62 15.49
CA ASN A 4 14.90 -31.51 14.73
C ASN A 4 14.51 -30.40 15.72
N ARG A 5 15.36 -29.37 15.83
CA ARG A 5 14.93 -28.10 16.44
C ARG A 5 14.01 -27.44 15.43
N LYS A 6 12.68 -27.53 15.67
CA LYS A 6 11.74 -26.57 15.09
C LYS A 6 12.26 -25.18 15.43
N LYS A 7 12.62 -24.38 14.42
CA LYS A 7 12.80 -22.94 14.59
C LYS A 7 11.47 -22.40 15.15
N PRO A 8 11.48 -21.64 16.24
CA PRO A 8 10.33 -20.82 16.58
C PRO A 8 10.33 -19.65 15.60
N SER A 9 9.67 -19.77 14.44
CA SER A 9 9.40 -18.63 13.57
C SER A 9 8.02 -18.10 13.92
N GLY A 10 7.95 -17.39 15.03
CA GLY A 10 6.71 -16.80 15.53
C GLY A 10 6.95 -15.43 16.15
N LEU A 11 7.96 -14.71 15.68
CA LEU A 11 7.94 -13.26 15.79
C LEU A 11 7.03 -12.80 14.67
N VAL A 12 5.83 -12.34 15.02
CA VAL A 12 5.03 -11.53 14.12
C VAL A 12 5.91 -10.33 13.80
N GLU A 13 6.53 -10.33 12.62
CA GLU A 13 7.30 -9.17 12.18
C GLU A 13 6.33 -7.98 12.14
N GLU A 14 6.69 -6.89 12.82
CA GLU A 14 5.92 -5.65 12.76
C GLU A 14 5.70 -5.27 11.30
N SER A 15 4.47 -4.87 10.96
CA SER A 15 4.16 -4.50 9.58
C SER A 15 5.01 -3.30 9.13
N GLY A 16 5.61 -3.41 7.95
CA GLY A 16 6.51 -2.38 7.40
C GLY A 16 8.01 -2.62 7.60
N CYS A 17 8.44 -3.72 8.24
CA CYS A 17 9.86 -4.04 8.42
C CYS A 17 10.56 -4.59 7.17
N SER A 18 9.80 -5.11 6.19
CA SER A 18 10.33 -5.65 4.94
C SER A 18 9.75 -4.86 3.77
N TRP A 19 10.59 -4.10 3.07
CA TRP A 19 10.18 -3.21 2.00
C TRP A 19 11.34 -2.79 1.09
N ARG A 20 11.00 -2.39 -0.14
CA ARG A 20 11.94 -1.84 -1.11
C ARG A 20 11.30 -0.69 -1.89
N LEU A 21 12.01 0.43 -2.01
CA LEU A 21 11.70 1.53 -2.90
C LEU A 21 12.72 1.55 -4.04
N LEU A 22 12.23 1.61 -5.27
CA LEU A 22 13.04 1.74 -6.48
C LEU A 22 12.58 2.98 -7.27
N ALA A 23 13.52 3.86 -7.59
CA ALA A 23 13.29 5.04 -8.41
C ALA A 23 14.45 5.28 -9.39
N HIS A 24 14.21 6.06 -10.44
CA HIS A 24 15.24 6.47 -11.39
C HIS A 24 15.49 7.98 -11.27
N ARG A 25 16.75 8.36 -11.16
CA ARG A 25 17.20 9.76 -11.17
C ARG A 25 18.11 9.97 -12.37
N ALA A 26 17.60 10.64 -13.40
CA ALA A 26 18.30 10.85 -14.66
C ALA A 26 18.79 9.53 -15.28
N SER A 27 20.08 9.20 -15.14
CA SER A 27 20.72 7.96 -15.62
C SER A 27 21.02 6.94 -14.53
N GLU A 28 20.67 7.24 -13.28
CA GLU A 28 21.02 6.41 -12.12
C GLU A 28 19.78 5.79 -11.48
N GLU A 29 19.97 4.63 -10.89
CA GLU A 29 18.98 3.95 -10.06
C GLU A 29 19.16 4.34 -8.60
N VAL A 30 18.06 4.66 -7.93
CA VAL A 30 17.98 4.84 -6.48
C VAL A 30 17.19 3.67 -5.94
N SER A 31 17.84 2.79 -5.17
CA SER A 31 17.22 1.67 -4.48
C SER A 31 17.46 1.80 -2.97
N ILE A 32 16.38 1.73 -2.19
CA ILE A 32 16.39 1.71 -0.73
C ILE A 32 15.66 0.44 -0.30
N GLU A 33 16.25 -0.35 0.58
CA GLU A 33 15.68 -1.63 1.02
C GLU A 33 15.87 -1.80 2.53
N ASN A 34 14.79 -2.11 3.25
CA ASN A 34 14.78 -2.42 4.68
C ASN A 34 15.48 -1.38 5.58
N GLU A 35 15.56 -0.12 5.14
CA GLU A 35 16.15 0.98 5.91
C GLU A 35 15.11 1.56 6.88
N GLY A 36 14.87 0.83 7.98
CA GLY A 36 13.87 1.20 8.98
C GLY A 36 12.46 0.66 8.66
N ILE A 37 11.45 1.25 9.30
CA ILE A 37 10.05 0.84 9.14
C ILE A 37 9.40 1.72 8.08
N PHE A 38 8.85 1.10 7.04
CA PHE A 38 8.07 1.81 6.03
C PHE A 38 6.76 2.34 6.64
N ASP A 39 6.42 3.59 6.33
CA ASP A 39 5.29 4.30 6.92
C ASP A 39 4.43 5.00 5.86
N GLU A 40 5.05 5.70 4.90
CA GLU A 40 4.35 6.49 3.90
C GLU A 40 5.06 6.46 2.52
N LEU A 41 4.26 6.40 1.44
CA LEU A 41 4.69 6.69 0.07
C LEU A 41 3.63 7.52 -0.64
N VAL A 42 4.05 8.69 -1.16
CA VAL A 42 3.20 9.58 -1.97
C VAL A 42 3.80 9.69 -3.37
N LEU A 43 3.01 9.44 -4.42
CA LEU A 43 3.37 9.76 -5.81
C LEU A 43 2.33 10.70 -6.42
N ASP A 44 2.79 11.93 -6.69
CA ASP A 44 1.97 13.02 -7.21
C ASP A 44 0.63 13.14 -6.45
N ASN A 45 -0.46 13.32 -7.19
CA ASN A 45 -1.81 13.44 -6.64
C ASN A 45 -2.65 12.18 -6.82
N TRP A 46 -2.09 11.07 -7.29
CA TRP A 46 -2.88 9.89 -7.65
C TRP A 46 -2.55 8.64 -6.84
N LEU A 47 -1.39 8.55 -6.18
CA LEU A 47 -1.04 7.44 -5.30
C LEU A 47 -0.60 7.97 -3.92
N HIS A 48 -1.18 7.44 -2.86
CA HIS A 48 -0.69 7.67 -1.51
C HIS A 48 -0.98 6.43 -0.66
N LEU A 49 0.06 5.76 -0.17
CA LEU A 49 0.00 4.66 0.81
C LEU A 49 0.50 5.18 2.16
N GLU A 50 -0.28 5.01 3.22
CA GLU A 50 0.06 5.45 4.58
C GLU A 50 -0.29 4.36 5.59
N ARG A 51 0.59 4.13 6.57
CA ARG A 51 0.31 3.31 7.74
C ARG A 51 -0.44 4.13 8.77
N MET A 52 -1.70 3.78 9.01
CA MET A 52 -2.55 4.50 9.97
C MET A 52 -2.26 4.10 11.42
N GLN A 53 -1.99 2.80 11.63
CA GLN A 53 -1.61 2.18 12.90
C GLN A 53 -1.03 0.79 12.59
N ASP A 54 -0.63 0.02 13.61
CA ASP A 54 -0.17 -1.35 13.38
C ASP A 54 -1.24 -2.15 12.61
N LYS A 55 -0.81 -2.80 11.52
CA LYS A 55 -1.62 -3.65 10.63
C LYS A 55 -2.77 -2.97 9.88
N LEU A 56 -2.97 -1.65 10.01
CA LEU A 56 -3.99 -0.92 9.27
C LEU A 56 -3.34 0.13 8.37
N TRP A 57 -3.62 0.00 7.08
CA TRP A 57 -3.09 0.89 6.06
C TRP A 57 -4.23 1.53 5.27
N TRP A 58 -4.00 2.77 4.87
CA TRP A 58 -4.84 3.50 3.94
C TRP A 58 -4.09 3.68 2.64
N LEU A 59 -4.80 3.53 1.52
CA LEU A 59 -4.24 3.69 0.18
C LEU A 59 -5.22 4.48 -0.70
N ARG A 60 -4.73 5.56 -1.30
CA ARG A 60 -5.35 6.21 -2.46
C ARG A 60 -4.76 5.65 -3.75
N VAL A 61 -5.64 5.31 -4.70
CA VAL A 61 -5.28 5.08 -6.12
C VAL A 61 -6.30 5.77 -7.02
N GLY A 62 -5.92 6.89 -7.63
CA GLY A 62 -6.82 7.73 -8.41
C GLY A 62 -8.00 8.23 -7.58
N ASP A 63 -9.22 7.84 -7.98
CA ASP A 63 -10.48 8.13 -7.29
C ASP A 63 -10.77 7.18 -6.11
N ALA A 64 -10.05 6.05 -6.05
CA ALA A 64 -10.33 4.98 -5.12
C ALA A 64 -9.63 5.20 -3.78
N ARG A 65 -10.35 4.84 -2.71
CA ARG A 65 -9.81 4.62 -1.38
C ARG A 65 -9.82 3.14 -1.06
N LEU A 66 -8.70 2.65 -0.54
CA LEU A 66 -8.56 1.29 -0.02
C LEU A 66 -8.19 1.37 1.46
N MET A 67 -8.90 0.61 2.29
CA MET A 67 -8.47 0.27 3.65
C MET A 67 -7.97 -1.17 3.65
N ILE A 68 -6.74 -1.36 4.12
CA ILE A 68 -6.03 -2.64 4.12
C ILE A 68 -5.78 -3.03 5.58
N GLU A 69 -6.29 -4.17 5.99
CA GLU A 69 -6.11 -4.72 7.34
C GLU A 69 -5.39 -6.07 7.26
N LEU A 70 -4.25 -6.17 7.95
CA LEU A 70 -3.45 -7.39 8.03
C LEU A 70 -3.82 -8.17 9.29
N HIS A 71 -4.10 -9.47 9.14
CA HIS A 71 -4.47 -10.34 10.26
C HIS A 71 -3.28 -11.19 10.71
N ASP A 72 -3.29 -11.62 11.97
CA ASP A 72 -2.21 -12.43 12.56
C ASP A 72 -2.03 -13.80 11.89
N ASP A 73 -3.07 -14.29 11.21
CA ASP A 73 -3.03 -15.54 10.43
C ASP A 73 -2.41 -15.35 9.02
N GLY A 74 -1.97 -14.13 8.70
CA GLY A 74 -1.41 -13.76 7.40
C GLY A 74 -2.47 -13.44 6.34
N SER A 75 -3.76 -13.50 6.68
CA SER A 75 -4.82 -13.05 5.78
C SER A 75 -4.90 -11.53 5.70
N VAL A 76 -5.49 -11.01 4.63
CA VAL A 76 -5.63 -9.57 4.37
C VAL A 76 -7.07 -9.25 4.03
N THR A 77 -7.64 -8.25 4.72
CA THR A 77 -8.94 -7.67 4.36
C THR A 77 -8.75 -6.38 3.60
N LEU A 78 -9.47 -6.24 2.48
CA LEU A 78 -9.46 -5.05 1.63
C LEU A 78 -10.87 -4.49 1.54
N LYS A 79 -11.05 -3.23 1.92
CA LYS A 79 -12.28 -2.47 1.66
C LYS A 79 -11.97 -1.41 0.61
N VAL A 80 -12.64 -1.50 -0.53
CA VAL A 80 -12.45 -0.60 -1.67
C VAL A 80 -13.67 0.29 -1.82
N GLU A 81 -13.44 1.59 -1.91
CA GLU A 81 -14.45 2.60 -2.16
C GLU A 81 -14.05 3.43 -3.37
N ARG A 82 -14.92 3.49 -4.37
CA ARG A 82 -14.70 4.27 -5.61
C ARG A 82 -15.39 5.61 -5.51
N GLY A 83 -14.86 6.58 -6.24
CA GLY A 83 -15.38 7.95 -6.24
C GLY A 83 -15.21 8.69 -4.90
N PHE A 84 -14.27 8.24 -4.06
CA PHE A 84 -14.03 8.83 -2.75
C PHE A 84 -13.32 10.19 -2.86
N TYR A 85 -12.35 10.29 -3.77
CA TYR A 85 -11.56 11.51 -3.99
C TYR A 85 -12.07 12.37 -5.15
N ASP A 86 -12.61 11.75 -6.19
CA ASP A 86 -13.12 12.42 -7.38
C ASP A 86 -14.50 11.85 -7.70
N VAL A 87 -15.45 12.71 -8.09
CA VAL A 87 -16.73 12.22 -8.60
C VAL A 87 -16.47 11.41 -9.86
N ILE A 88 -16.91 10.15 -9.90
CA ILE A 88 -16.88 9.35 -11.14
C ILE A 88 -17.83 10.03 -12.14
N GLY A 89 -17.27 10.92 -12.96
CA GLY A 89 -18.00 11.61 -14.01
C GLY A 89 -18.48 10.60 -15.05
N ALA A 90 -19.79 10.58 -15.27
CA ALA A 90 -20.41 9.98 -16.44
C ALA A 90 -19.60 10.30 -17.71
N PRO A 91 -19.54 9.39 -18.71
CA PRO A 91 -18.81 9.65 -19.94
C PRO A 91 -19.21 11.02 -20.49
N SER A 92 -18.23 11.80 -20.92
CA SER A 92 -18.37 13.15 -21.46
C SER A 92 -19.18 13.14 -22.77
N GLY A 93 -20.48 12.85 -22.68
CA GLY A 93 -21.45 13.12 -23.71
C GLY A 93 -21.65 14.62 -23.78
N LYS A 94 -21.06 15.25 -24.80
CA LYS A 94 -21.30 16.66 -25.13
C LYS A 94 -22.80 16.93 -25.21
N VAL A 95 -23.34 17.68 -24.25
CA VAL A 95 -24.67 18.28 -24.40
C VAL A 95 -24.49 19.56 -25.21
N THR A 96 -25.02 19.55 -26.43
CA THR A 96 -25.12 20.76 -27.26
C THR A 96 -26.54 21.31 -27.06
N PRO A 97 -26.74 22.54 -26.55
CA PRO A 97 -28.08 23.10 -26.44
C PRO A 97 -28.60 23.53 -27.82
N SER A 98 -29.88 23.25 -28.07
CA SER A 98 -30.68 23.83 -29.16
C SER A 98 -31.16 25.24 -28.80
#